data_AF-A0A7C6DVD8-F1
#
_entry.id   AF-A0A7C6DVD8-F1
#
_cell.length_a   1.000
_cell.length_b   1.000
_cell.length_c   1.000
_cell.angle_alpha   90.00
_cell.angle_beta   90.00
_cell.angle_gamma   90.00
#
_symmetry.space_group_name_H-M   'P 1'
#
loop_
_entity.id
_entity.type
_entity.pdbx_description
1 polymer ?
#
loop_
_entity_poly.entity_id
_entity_poly.type
_entity_poly.pdbx_seq_one_letter_code
_entity_poly.pdbx_strand_id
1 'polypeptide(L)'
;MENLRPMVFKRGGKKRTGRGFSVGELKASGLYLKRALKLGLPVDPRRRTIHEDNVKLLKTFLESGKSLSSEPKEVNVEKKAKS
;
A
#
# COMPACT_ATOMS: atom_id res chain seq x y z
N MET A 1 13.96 6.97 -10.26
CA MET A 1 13.16 6.34 -9.20
C MET A 1 11.82 5.94 -9.79
N GLU A 2 11.52 4.65 -9.80
CA GLU A 2 10.26 4.08 -10.30
C GLU A 2 9.10 4.68 -9.48
N ASN A 3 8.31 5.56 -10.09
CA ASN A 3 7.19 6.18 -9.39
C ASN A 3 6.01 5.20 -9.39
N LEU A 4 5.91 4.36 -8.36
CA LEU A 4 4.75 3.51 -8.16
C LEU A 4 3.52 4.41 -7.92
N ARG A 5 2.62 4.50 -8.91
CA ARG A 5 1.44 5.37 -8.87
C ARG A 5 0.19 4.53 -8.58
N PRO A 6 -0.60 4.85 -7.55
CA PRO A 6 -1.86 4.15 -7.31
C PRO A 6 -2.89 4.54 -8.37
N MET A 7 -3.75 3.58 -8.73
CA MET A 7 -4.95 3.83 -9.51
C MET A 7 -6.11 4.21 -8.61
N VAL A 8 -6.79 5.30 -8.96
CA VAL A 8 -7.97 5.78 -8.27
C VAL A 8 -9.11 5.88 -9.28
N PHE A 9 -10.29 5.42 -8.89
CA PHE A 9 -11.48 5.47 -9.73
C PHE A 9 -12.32 6.70 -9.37
N LYS A 10 -12.72 7.48 -10.38
CA LYS A 10 -13.76 8.52 -10.21
C LYS A 10 -15.16 7.90 -10.33
N ARG A 11 -16.14 8.60 -9.77
CA ARG A 11 -17.57 8.35 -10.03
C ARG A 11 -17.80 8.49 -11.55
N GLY A 12 -18.13 7.37 -12.21
CA GLY A 12 -18.18 7.24 -13.67
C GLY A 12 -17.09 6.34 -14.29
N GLY A 13 -16.34 5.56 -13.50
CA GLY A 13 -15.45 4.51 -14.00
C GLY A 13 -14.12 4.98 -14.59
N LYS A 14 -13.88 6.29 -14.71
CA LYS A 14 -12.62 6.83 -15.19
C LYS A 14 -11.49 6.56 -14.19
N LYS A 15 -10.46 5.84 -14.67
CA LYS A 15 -9.21 5.55 -13.97
C LYS A 15 -8.30 6.78 -14.03
N ARG A 16 -7.72 7.17 -12.90
CA ARG A 16 -6.69 8.22 -12.82
C ARG A 16 -5.53 7.77 -11.94
N THR A 17 -4.36 8.33 -12.19
CA THR A 17 -3.22 8.19 -11.29
C THR A 17 -3.43 9.08 -10.06
N GLY A 18 -3.43 8.47 -8.88
CA GLY A 18 -3.46 9.18 -7.60
C GLY A 18 -2.08 9.74 -7.26
N ARG A 19 -2.05 10.71 -6.33
CA ARG A 19 -0.80 11.30 -5.84
C ARG A 19 0.04 10.32 -5.01
N GLY A 20 -0.59 9.41 -4.28
CA GLY A 20 0.09 8.43 -3.41
C GLY A 20 -0.87 7.42 -2.77
N PHE A 21 -0.31 6.33 -2.24
CA PHE A 21 -1.03 5.23 -1.62
C PHE A 21 -1.72 5.67 -0.33
N SER A 22 -2.92 5.15 -0.09
CA SER A 22 -3.65 5.37 1.15
C SER A 22 -2.97 4.64 2.31
N VAL A 23 -3.12 5.15 3.54
CA VAL A 23 -2.63 4.47 4.75
C VAL A 23 -3.27 3.08 4.89
N GLY A 24 -4.53 2.94 4.49
CA GLY A 24 -5.23 1.65 4.52
C GLY A 24 -4.66 0.65 3.52
N GLU A 25 -4.29 1.11 2.32
CA GLU A 25 -3.66 0.28 1.28
C GLU A 25 -2.28 -0.21 1.74
N LEU A 26 -1.47 0.68 2.34
CA LEU A 26 -0.16 0.32 2.89
C LEU A 26 -0.29 -0.71 4.01
N LYS A 27 -1.20 -0.50 4.97
CA LYS A 27 -1.42 -1.47 6.05
C LYS A 27 -1.86 -2.83 5.51
N ALA A 28 -2.74 -2.86 4.51
CA ALA A 28 -3.19 -4.10 3.86
C ALA A 28 -2.09 -4.82 3.07
N SER A 29 -1.07 -4.10 2.59
CA SER A 29 0.11 -4.69 1.96
C SER A 29 1.20 -5.09 2.97
N GLY A 30 0.99 -4.89 4.27
CA GLY A 30 2.00 -5.14 5.31
C GLY A 30 3.07 -4.04 5.42
N LEU A 31 2.79 -2.84 4.92
CA LEU A 31 3.65 -1.67 5.03
C LEU A 31 3.12 -0.68 6.07
N TYR A 32 4.04 -0.19 6.90
CA TYR A 32 3.82 0.95 7.76
C TYR A 32 4.20 2.25 7.05
N LEU A 33 3.55 3.36 7.39
CA LEU A 33 3.79 4.68 6.78
C LEU A 33 5.29 5.05 6.77
N LYS A 34 5.97 4.84 7.90
CA LYS A 34 7.42 5.09 8.04
C LYS A 34 8.26 4.23 7.07
N ARG A 35 7.89 2.96 6.88
CA ARG A 35 8.58 2.04 5.96
C ARG A 35 8.32 2.42 4.51
N ALA A 36 7.10 2.79 4.16
CA ALA A 36 6.75 3.26 2.83
C ALA A 36 7.52 4.54 2.45
N LEU A 37 7.64 5.49 3.38
CA LEU A 37 8.44 6.71 3.17
C LEU A 37 9.94 6.40 3.00
N LYS A 38 10.49 5.47 3.78
CA LYS A 38 11.88 5.00 3.60
C LYS A 38 12.12 4.33 2.24
N LEU A 39 11.11 3.64 1.72
CA LEU A 39 11.14 3.03 0.39
C LEU A 39 10.94 4.04 -0.76
N GLY A 40 10.71 5.32 -0.45
CA GLY A 40 10.41 6.35 -1.45
C GLY A 40 9.02 6.19 -2.08
N LEU A 41 8.12 5.43 -1.46
CA LEU A 41 6.77 5.27 -1.97
C LEU A 41 5.95 6.55 -1.72
N PRO A 42 5.20 7.04 -2.71
CA PRO A 42 4.34 8.19 -2.51
C PRO A 42 3.14 7.79 -1.64
N VAL A 43 2.91 8.53 -0.55
CA VAL A 43 1.82 8.26 0.41
C VAL A 43 0.86 9.45 0.43
N ASP A 44 -0.44 9.16 0.39
CA ASP A 44 -1.52 10.14 0.56
C ASP A 44 -2.33 9.81 1.83
N PRO A 45 -1.94 10.36 2.99
CA PRO A 45 -2.59 10.06 4.27
C PRO A 45 -4.02 10.59 4.37
N ARG A 46 -4.42 11.51 3.48
CA ARG A 46 -5.77 12.10 3.47
C ARG A 46 -6.80 11.18 2.82
N ARG A 47 -6.37 10.24 1.98
CA ARG A 47 -7.25 9.29 1.29
C ARG A 47 -7.62 8.15 2.24
N ARG A 48 -8.92 7.97 2.48
CA ARG A 48 -9.44 6.86 3.32
C ARG A 48 -9.94 5.67 2.50
N THR A 49 -10.07 5.80 1.19
CA THR A 49 -10.48 4.69 0.32
C THR A 49 -9.34 3.67 0.17
N ILE A 50 -9.73 2.41 0.06
CA ILE A 50 -8.83 1.28 -0.15
C ILE A 50 -9.26 0.63 -1.46
N HIS A 51 -8.31 0.46 -2.38
CA HIS A 51 -8.54 -0.27 -3.62
C HIS A 51 -7.67 -1.53 -3.63
N GLU A 52 -8.29 -2.70 -3.81
CA GLU A 52 -7.59 -3.99 -3.80
C GLU A 52 -6.53 -4.09 -4.89
N ASP A 53 -6.76 -3.49 -6.06
CA ASP A 53 -5.79 -3.42 -7.15
C ASP A 53 -4.48 -2.74 -6.71
N ASN A 54 -4.58 -1.66 -5.94
CA ASN A 54 -3.42 -0.96 -5.40
C ASN A 54 -2.69 -1.80 -4.34
N VAL A 55 -3.44 -2.55 -3.52
CA VAL A 55 -2.85 -3.46 -2.53
C VAL A 55 -2.09 -4.59 -3.23
N LYS A 56 -2.66 -5.16 -4.31
CA LYS A 56 -1.98 -6.16 -5.14
C LYS A 56 -0.70 -5.60 -5.76
N LEU A 57 -0.76 -4.40 -6.34
CA LEU A 57 0.42 -3.71 -6.88
C LEU A 57 1.52 -3.48 -5.83
N LEU A 58 1.15 -3.10 -4.61
CA LEU A 58 2.11 -2.95 -3.51
C LEU A 58 2.72 -4.29 -3.10
N LYS A 59 1.91 -5.36 -3.03
CA LYS A 59 2.41 -6.71 -2.72
C LYS A 59 3.36 -7.22 -3.78
N THR A 60 3.01 -7.08 -5.07
CA THR A 60 3.90 -7.49 -6.17
C THR A 60 5.19 -6.67 -6.16
N PHE A 61 5.12 -5.36 -5.90
CA PHE A 61 6.32 -4.53 -5.76
C PHE A 61 7.23 -5.01 -4.62
N LEU A 62 6.66 -5.37 -3.47
CA LEU A 62 7.43 -5.92 -2.34
C LEU A 62 8.02 -7.30 -2.63
N GLU A 63 7.35 -8.09 -3.46
CA GLU A 63 7.80 -9.40 -3.88
C GLU A 63 8.91 -9.31 -4.94
N SER A 64 8.82 -8.36 -5.86
CA SER A 64 9.89 -8.06 -6.83
C SER A 64 11.11 -7.41 -6.17
N GLY A 65 10.92 -6.62 -5.11
CA GLY A 65 12.02 -6.00 -4.35
C GLY A 65 12.72 -6.93 -3.36
N LYS A 66 12.35 -8.21 -3.29
CA LYS A 66 12.83 -9.20 -2.30
C LYS A 66 14.16 -9.88 -2.65
N SER A 67 14.96 -9.32 -3.53
CA SER A 67 16.39 -9.61 -3.52
C SER A 67 17.09 -8.56 -2.68
N LEU A 68 17.58 -8.97 -1.50
CA LEU A 68 18.47 -8.28 -0.55
C LEU A 68 17.83 -7.84 0.78
N SER A 69 17.79 -8.83 1.68
CA SER A 69 18.16 -8.75 3.11
C SER A 69 17.24 -8.06 4.14
N SER A 70 16.81 -8.90 5.10
CA SER A 70 16.43 -8.64 6.50
C SER A 70 15.13 -7.88 6.80
N GLU A 71 14.14 -8.66 7.26
CA GLU A 71 13.00 -8.22 8.06
C GLU A 71 13.44 -7.46 9.33
N PRO A 72 12.59 -6.57 9.83
CA PRO A 72 12.06 -6.88 11.15
C PRO A 72 10.56 -7.14 11.08
N LYS A 73 10.19 -8.30 11.62
CA LYS A 73 8.84 -8.66 12.01
C LYS A 73 8.40 -7.76 13.17
N GLU A 74 7.27 -7.11 13.01
CA GLU A 74 6.38 -6.67 14.09
C GLU A 74 4.97 -6.59 13.47
N VAL A 75 3.83 -6.98 14.03
CA VAL A 75 3.41 -7.92 15.08
C VAL A 75 1.94 -8.21 14.74
N ASN A 76 1.52 -9.47 14.96
CA ASN A 76 0.18 -9.99 15.21
C ASN A 76 -1.03 -9.03 15.10
N VAL A 77 -1.93 -9.24 14.13
CA VAL A 77 -3.36 -8.91 14.26
C VAL A 77 -4.19 -10.19 14.06
N GLU A 78 -3.98 -11.15 14.96
CA GLU A 78 -5.10 -11.85 15.59
C GLU A 78 -6.12 -10.79 16.09
N LYS A 79 -7.43 -10.85 15.90
CA LYS A 79 -8.34 -11.99 15.90
C LYS A 79 -9.57 -11.73 15.04
N LYS A 80 -10.11 -12.82 14.51
CA LYS A 80 -11.54 -12.99 14.22
C LYS A 80 -12.42 -12.54 15.41
N ALA A 81 -13.66 -12.21 15.05
CA ALA A 81 -14.88 -12.12 15.87
C ALA A 81 -15.20 -10.77 16.52
N LYS A 82 -16.34 -10.16 16.12
CA LYS A 82 -17.62 -10.32 16.87
C LYS A 82 -18.81 -9.67 16.12
N SER A 83 -19.73 -10.50 15.63
CA SER A 83 -21.16 -10.54 16.01
C SER A 83 -21.84 -11.69 15.30
#